data_AF-A0A1M6RW23-F1
#
_entry.id   AF-A0A1M6RW23-F1
#
_cell.length_a   1.000
_cell.length_b   1.000
_cell.length_c   1.000
_cell.angle_alpha   90.00
_cell.angle_beta   90.00
_cell.angle_gamma   90.00
#
_symmetry.space_group_name_H-M   'P 1'
#
loop_
_entity.id
_entity.type
_entity.pdbx_description
1 polymer ?
#
loop_
_entity_poly.entity_id
_entity_poly.type
_entity_poly.pdbx_seq_one_letter_code
_entity_poly.pdbx_strand_id
1 'polypeptide(L)'
;MEQAYAAIGRAVIAMQMFEVTFVSVHEGFKMITDEVYREASGGMIDEKKYKTASANVVKALSDRGQIATDLEDRLNTLIERRNELMHRWFMHHGWPWPETSNAADYAPVIELAEWVRTEANAITHMMAGYMVQHAHPQVHEEDSDAYRQAMVELFHKLHVQE
;
A
#
# COMPACT_ATOMS: atom_id res chain seq x y z
N MET A 1 1.01 -10.90 -26.24
CA MET A 1 2.13 -11.10 -25.28
C MET A 1 2.74 -9.80 -24.75
N GLU A 2 3.31 -8.91 -25.59
CA GLU A 2 3.98 -7.67 -25.12
C GLU A 2 3.08 -6.81 -24.22
N GLN A 3 1.80 -6.70 -24.58
CA GLN A 3 0.79 -6.01 -23.76
C GLN A 3 0.63 -6.61 -22.36
N ALA A 4 0.73 -7.94 -22.22
CA ALA A 4 0.61 -8.63 -20.94
C ALA A 4 1.82 -8.33 -20.04
N TYR A 5 3.03 -8.40 -20.58
CA TYR A 5 4.23 -8.02 -19.84
C TYR A 5 4.21 -6.54 -19.46
N ALA A 6 3.76 -5.66 -20.36
CA ALA A 6 3.63 -4.24 -20.06
C ALA A 6 2.59 -3.99 -18.95
N ALA A 7 1.46 -4.70 -18.96
CA ALA A 7 0.44 -4.60 -17.90
C ALA A 7 0.99 -5.06 -16.55
N ILE A 8 1.66 -6.23 -16.50
CA ILE A 8 2.33 -6.74 -15.30
C ILE A 8 3.37 -5.74 -14.79
N GLY A 9 4.23 -5.21 -15.68
CA GLY A 9 5.25 -4.23 -15.32
C GLY A 9 4.67 -2.95 -14.71
N ARG A 10 3.58 -2.42 -15.28
CA ARG A 10 2.87 -1.27 -14.71
C ARG A 10 2.27 -1.58 -13.33
N ALA A 11 1.71 -2.78 -13.15
CA ALA A 11 1.18 -3.22 -11.86
C ALA A 11 2.28 -3.33 -10.80
N VAL A 12 3.45 -3.85 -11.16
CA VAL A 12 4.63 -3.92 -10.27
C VAL A 12 5.08 -2.54 -9.83
N ILE A 13 5.21 -1.59 -10.75
CA ILE A 13 5.63 -0.22 -10.42
C ILE A 13 4.59 0.44 -9.49
N ALA A 14 3.30 0.30 -9.79
CA ALA A 14 2.24 0.84 -8.93
C ALA A 14 2.28 0.24 -7.52
N MET A 15 2.52 -1.07 -7.40
CA MET A 15 2.67 -1.73 -6.11
C MET A 15 3.91 -1.27 -5.34
N GLN A 16 5.04 -1.05 -6.02
CA GLN A 16 6.24 -0.51 -5.37
C GLN A 16 5.99 0.90 -4.81
N MET A 17 5.29 1.75 -5.57
CA MET A 17 4.90 3.08 -5.10
C MET A 17 3.97 2.97 -3.87
N PHE A 18 2.97 2.09 -3.93
CA PHE A 18 2.10 1.81 -2.80
C PHE A 18 2.88 1.34 -1.56
N GLU A 19 3.77 0.35 -1.69
CA GLU A 19 4.54 -0.21 -0.58
C GLU A 19 5.44 0.85 0.07
N VAL A 20 6.12 1.66 -0.74
CA VAL A 20 6.96 2.76 -0.24
C VAL A 20 6.12 3.80 0.49
N THR A 21 4.99 4.23 -0.07
CA THR A 21 4.09 5.18 0.58
C THR A 21 3.52 4.60 1.87
N PHE A 22 3.01 3.37 1.84
CA PHE A 22 2.38 2.71 2.97
C PHE A 22 3.32 2.55 4.16
N VAL A 23 4.53 2.03 3.91
CA VAL A 23 5.56 1.88 4.95
C VAL A 23 6.02 3.24 5.47
N SER A 24 6.26 4.21 4.58
CA SER A 24 6.66 5.57 4.97
C SER A 24 5.66 6.21 5.93
N VAL A 25 4.38 6.09 5.61
CA VAL A 25 3.29 6.67 6.38
C VAL A 25 3.11 5.97 7.71
N HIS A 26 3.15 4.64 7.76
CA HIS A 26 3.08 3.89 9.00
C HIS A 26 4.27 4.17 9.94
N GLU A 27 5.49 4.24 9.40
CA GLU A 27 6.69 4.55 10.20
C GLU A 27 6.70 6.01 10.66
N GLY A 28 6.28 6.95 9.79
CA GLY A 28 6.06 8.35 10.15
C GLY A 28 5.03 8.51 11.26
N PHE A 29 3.90 7.81 11.15
CA PHE A 29 2.87 7.75 12.18
C PHE A 29 3.45 7.30 13.52
N LYS A 30 4.18 6.18 13.55
CA LYS A 30 4.81 5.69 14.78
C LYS A 30 5.78 6.72 15.39
N MET A 31 6.61 7.37 14.58
CA MET A 31 7.53 8.41 15.07
C MET A 31 6.81 9.63 15.65
N ILE A 32 5.61 9.95 15.16
CA ILE A 32 4.77 11.03 15.71
C ILE A 32 4.09 10.57 17.00
N THR A 33 3.58 9.35 17.03
CA THR A 33 2.74 8.87 18.14
C THR A 33 3.48 8.13 19.23
N ASP A 34 4.78 7.85 19.10
CA ASP A 34 5.58 7.10 20.06
C ASP A 34 6.96 7.76 20.21
N GLU A 35 7.14 8.49 21.31
CA GLU A 35 8.36 9.25 21.59
C GLU A 35 9.58 8.33 21.77
N VAL A 36 9.40 7.18 22.41
CA VAL A 36 10.48 6.17 22.58
C VAL A 36 10.92 5.65 21.21
N TYR A 37 9.95 5.41 20.31
CA TYR A 37 10.25 5.01 18.94
C TYR A 37 10.97 6.10 18.15
N ARG A 38 10.56 7.37 18.31
CA ARG A 38 11.19 8.53 17.67
C ARG A 38 12.64 8.70 18.10
N GLU A 39 12.91 8.60 19.40
CA GLU A 39 14.27 8.69 19.95
C GLU A 39 15.15 7.55 19.46
N ALA A 40 14.64 6.31 19.50
CA ALA A 40 15.39 5.14 19.04
C ALA A 40 15.70 5.17 17.53
N SER A 41 14.84 5.78 16.73
CA SER A 41 15.02 5.93 15.27
C SER A 41 15.80 7.18 14.87
N GLY A 42 16.06 8.10 15.80
CA GLY A 42 16.66 9.41 15.49
C GLY A 42 15.79 10.25 14.56
N GLY A 43 14.48 9.99 14.50
CA GLY A 43 13.56 10.65 13.58
C GLY A 43 13.71 10.26 12.10
N MET A 44 14.38 9.14 11.81
CA MET A 44 14.65 8.67 10.44
C MET A 44 14.08 7.26 10.21
N ILE A 45 13.61 6.99 8.99
CA ILE A 45 13.14 5.66 8.59
C ILE A 45 14.34 4.82 8.12
N ASP A 46 14.63 3.73 8.84
CA ASP A 46 15.66 2.75 8.43
C ASP A 46 15.24 2.04 7.12
N GLU A 47 16.17 1.92 6.16
CA GLU A 47 15.94 1.24 4.88
C GLU A 47 15.41 -0.20 5.04
N LYS A 48 15.75 -0.89 6.14
CA LYS A 48 15.28 -2.23 6.46
C LYS A 48 13.78 -2.29 6.67
N LYS A 49 13.13 -1.16 6.99
CA LYS A 49 11.67 -1.09 7.17
C LYS A 49 10.93 -1.38 5.86
N TYR A 50 11.47 -0.98 4.72
CA TYR A 50 10.90 -1.27 3.40
C TYR A 50 11.05 -2.73 2.98
N LYS A 51 11.84 -3.53 3.71
CA LYS A 51 11.89 -5.00 3.53
C LYS A 51 10.75 -5.70 4.28
N THR A 52 9.99 -4.97 5.10
CA THR A 52 8.83 -5.51 5.82
C THR A 52 7.70 -5.76 4.82
N ALA A 53 7.16 -6.98 4.80
CA ALA A 53 5.98 -7.26 4.00
C ALA A 53 4.80 -6.39 4.46
N SER A 54 4.11 -5.73 3.52
CA SER A 54 2.95 -4.88 3.82
C SER A 54 1.89 -5.61 4.64
N ALA A 55 1.74 -6.93 4.47
CA ALA A 55 0.86 -7.76 5.29
C ALA A 55 1.18 -7.71 6.79
N ASN A 56 2.46 -7.62 7.16
CA ASN A 56 2.86 -7.51 8.57
C ASN A 56 2.49 -6.15 9.16
N VAL A 57 2.54 -5.08 8.34
CA VAL A 57 2.11 -3.74 8.76
C VAL A 57 0.60 -3.69 8.93
N VAL A 58 -0.17 -4.24 7.97
CA VAL A 58 -1.63 -4.37 8.08
C VAL A 58 -2.01 -5.14 9.34
N LYS A 59 -1.37 -6.29 9.57
CA LYS A 59 -1.60 -7.09 10.78
C LYS A 59 -1.30 -6.30 12.06
N ALA A 60 -0.18 -5.57 12.11
CA ALA A 60 0.19 -4.78 13.27
C ALA A 60 -0.82 -3.65 13.56
N LEU A 61 -1.39 -3.04 12.51
CA LEU A 61 -2.47 -2.05 12.65
C LEU A 61 -3.77 -2.71 13.13
N SER A 62 -4.13 -3.88 12.58
CA SER A 62 -5.32 -4.65 12.95
C SER A 62 -5.28 -5.11 14.42
N ASP A 63 -4.16 -5.70 14.86
CA ASP A 63 -3.94 -6.17 16.23
C ASP A 63 -4.11 -5.03 17.27
N ARG A 64 -3.94 -3.77 16.85
CA ARG A 64 -4.06 -2.57 17.69
C ARG A 64 -5.40 -1.85 17.54
N GLY A 65 -6.29 -2.34 16.66
CA GLY A 65 -7.53 -1.66 16.30
C GLY A 65 -7.28 -0.27 15.69
N GLN A 66 -6.18 -0.12 14.94
CA GLN A 66 -5.74 1.15 14.34
C GLN A 66 -6.05 1.24 12.84
N ILE A 67 -6.88 0.36 12.31
CA ILE A 67 -7.30 0.35 10.92
C ILE A 67 -8.78 0.02 10.82
N ALA A 68 -9.49 0.72 9.94
CA ALA A 68 -10.88 0.38 9.64
C ALA A 68 -10.97 -0.98 8.93
N THR A 69 -11.99 -1.77 9.27
CA THR A 69 -12.16 -3.14 8.75
C THR A 69 -12.24 -3.19 7.22
N ASP A 70 -12.91 -2.22 6.59
CA ASP A 70 -13.02 -2.15 5.14
C ASP A 70 -11.69 -1.79 4.46
N LEU A 71 -10.90 -0.89 5.06
CA LEU A 71 -9.54 -0.59 4.59
C LEU A 71 -8.61 -1.80 4.76
N GLU A 72 -8.70 -2.51 5.89
CA GLU A 72 -7.97 -3.75 6.12
C GLU A 72 -8.28 -4.79 5.04
N ASP A 73 -9.57 -5.02 4.76
CA ASP A 73 -10.02 -5.96 3.73
C ASP A 73 -9.52 -5.56 2.33
N ARG A 74 -9.56 -4.26 1.99
CA ARG A 74 -9.03 -3.75 0.71
C ARG A 74 -7.53 -3.97 0.59
N LEU A 75 -6.75 -3.66 1.62
CA LEU A 75 -5.30 -3.86 1.62
C LEU A 75 -4.92 -5.34 1.52
N ASN A 76 -5.59 -6.21 2.29
CA ASN A 76 -5.38 -7.65 2.22
C ASN A 76 -5.75 -8.21 0.84
N THR A 77 -6.84 -7.74 0.24
CA THR A 77 -7.24 -8.12 -1.12
C THR A 77 -6.20 -7.68 -2.15
N LEU A 78 -5.67 -6.47 -2.03
CA LEU A 78 -4.61 -5.96 -2.91
C LEU A 78 -3.34 -6.83 -2.80
N ILE A 79 -2.88 -7.09 -1.57
CA ILE A 79 -1.70 -7.92 -1.32
C ILE A 79 -1.86 -9.32 -1.91
N GLU A 80 -3.03 -9.93 -1.70
CA GLU A 80 -3.29 -11.28 -2.18
C GLU A 80 -3.37 -11.35 -3.70
N ARG A 81 -4.06 -10.41 -4.35
CA ARG A 81 -4.12 -10.33 -5.82
C ARG A 81 -2.76 -10.01 -6.45
N ARG A 82 -1.92 -9.19 -5.79
CA ARG A 82 -0.54 -8.97 -6.22
C ARG A 82 0.29 -10.26 -6.09
N ASN A 83 0.13 -11.02 -5.01
CA ASN A 83 0.84 -12.29 -4.85
C ASN A 83 0.37 -13.33 -5.87
N GLU A 84 -0.93 -13.34 -6.19
CA GLU A 84 -1.47 -14.14 -7.28
C GLU A 84 -0.77 -13.77 -8.59
N LEU A 85 -0.80 -12.50 -8.96
CA LEU A 85 -0.18 -12.00 -10.20
C LEU A 85 1.32 -12.34 -10.31
N MET A 86 2.08 -12.12 -9.23
CA MET A 86 3.54 -12.17 -9.28
C MET A 86 4.13 -13.55 -9.03
N HIS A 87 3.47 -14.35 -8.20
CA HIS A 87 4.07 -15.58 -7.69
C HIS A 87 3.31 -16.82 -8.11
N ARG A 88 1.98 -16.75 -8.26
CA ARG A 88 1.16 -17.96 -8.43
C ARG A 88 0.46 -18.06 -9.78
N TRP A 89 0.32 -16.96 -10.52
CA TRP A 89 -0.40 -16.92 -11.79
C TRP A 89 0.08 -18.00 -12.75
N PHE A 90 1.39 -18.07 -12.98
CA PHE A 90 1.98 -19.05 -13.90
C PHE A 90 1.79 -20.49 -13.41
N MET A 91 1.78 -20.73 -12.10
CA MET A 91 1.55 -22.07 -11.54
C MET A 91 0.09 -22.51 -11.70
N HIS A 92 -0.87 -21.58 -11.59
CA HIS A 92 -2.30 -21.88 -11.66
C HIS A 92 -2.83 -21.91 -13.10
N HIS A 93 -2.33 -21.03 -13.97
CA HIS A 93 -2.89 -20.79 -15.29
C HIS A 93 -1.93 -21.14 -16.44
N GLY A 94 -0.64 -21.30 -16.14
CA GLY A 94 0.40 -21.41 -17.15
C GLY A 94 0.58 -20.13 -17.96
N TRP A 95 1.22 -20.27 -19.10
CA TRP A 95 1.29 -19.24 -20.14
C TRP A 95 0.76 -19.84 -21.45
N PRO A 96 0.04 -19.08 -22.29
CA PRO A 96 -0.46 -19.59 -23.56
C PRO A 96 0.64 -20.28 -24.38
N TRP A 97 0.35 -21.52 -24.80
CA TRP A 97 1.23 -22.33 -25.64
C TRP A 97 0.46 -22.97 -26.81
N PRO A 98 0.92 -22.85 -28.07
CA PRO A 98 2.08 -22.07 -28.49
C PRO A 98 1.87 -20.57 -28.22
N GLU A 99 2.97 -19.81 -28.14
CA GLU A 99 2.89 -18.37 -27.96
C GLU A 99 2.05 -17.72 -29.08
N THR A 100 1.10 -16.88 -28.70
CA THR A 100 0.22 -16.21 -29.65
C THR A 100 0.42 -14.69 -29.60
N SER A 101 0.19 -14.05 -30.75
CA SER A 101 0.07 -12.58 -30.82
C SER A 101 -1.31 -12.07 -30.43
N ASN A 102 -2.27 -12.97 -30.19
CA ASN A 102 -3.64 -12.63 -29.84
C ASN A 102 -3.73 -12.14 -28.39
N ALA A 103 -4.15 -10.89 -28.20
CA ALA A 103 -4.28 -10.30 -26.87
C ALA A 103 -5.34 -11.00 -26.00
N ALA A 104 -6.38 -11.60 -26.62
CA ALA A 104 -7.46 -12.27 -25.90
C ALA A 104 -6.95 -13.46 -25.06
N ASP A 105 -5.90 -14.15 -25.53
CA ASP A 105 -5.32 -15.30 -24.82
C ASP A 105 -4.60 -14.88 -23.52
N TYR A 106 -4.30 -13.59 -23.39
CA TYR A 106 -3.68 -12.98 -22.21
C TYR A 106 -4.66 -12.09 -21.43
N ALA A 107 -5.92 -12.00 -21.85
CA ALA A 107 -6.89 -11.09 -21.22
C ALA A 107 -7.00 -11.31 -19.69
N PRO A 108 -7.08 -12.55 -19.17
CA PRO A 108 -7.20 -12.75 -17.72
C PRO A 108 -6.02 -12.20 -16.90
N VAL A 109 -4.77 -12.38 -17.38
CA VAL A 109 -3.58 -11.86 -16.67
C VAL A 109 -3.51 -10.33 -16.77
N ILE A 110 -3.92 -9.78 -17.92
CA ILE A 110 -3.99 -8.34 -18.13
C ILE A 110 -5.04 -7.72 -17.20
N GLU A 111 -6.22 -8.31 -17.08
CA GLU A 111 -7.28 -7.84 -16.20
C GLU A 111 -6.84 -7.85 -14.73
N LEU A 112 -6.18 -8.92 -14.28
CA LEU A 112 -5.63 -8.97 -12.92
C LEU A 112 -4.57 -7.89 -12.71
N ALA A 113 -3.65 -7.71 -13.67
CA ALA A 113 -2.60 -6.70 -13.59
C ALA A 113 -3.19 -5.27 -13.56
N GLU A 114 -4.18 -4.97 -14.40
CA GLU A 114 -4.84 -3.67 -14.43
C GLU A 114 -5.65 -3.41 -13.16
N TRP A 115 -6.29 -4.44 -12.58
CA TRP A 115 -6.93 -4.33 -11.27
C TRP A 115 -5.90 -3.98 -10.18
N VAL A 116 -4.79 -4.73 -10.09
CA VAL A 116 -3.73 -4.50 -9.10
C VAL A 116 -3.17 -3.10 -9.24
N ARG A 117 -2.88 -2.66 -10.47
CA ARG A 117 -2.39 -1.31 -10.77
C ARG A 117 -3.37 -0.24 -10.31
N THR A 118 -4.65 -0.40 -10.64
CA THR A 118 -5.67 0.60 -10.35
C THR A 118 -5.89 0.73 -8.85
N GLU A 119 -6.02 -0.39 -8.14
CA GLU A 119 -6.24 -0.39 -6.70
C GLU A 119 -5.01 0.13 -5.94
N ALA A 120 -3.79 -0.28 -6.33
CA ALA A 120 -2.56 0.24 -5.73
C ALA A 120 -2.45 1.77 -5.89
N ASN A 121 -2.73 2.29 -7.09
CA ASN A 121 -2.72 3.74 -7.33
C ASN A 121 -3.81 4.46 -6.53
N ALA A 122 -5.02 3.91 -6.46
CA ALA A 122 -6.11 4.52 -5.70
C ALA A 122 -5.74 4.65 -4.22
N ILE A 123 -5.25 3.56 -3.60
CA ILE A 123 -4.83 3.56 -2.20
C ILE A 123 -3.64 4.50 -1.98
N THR A 124 -2.66 4.49 -2.88
CA THR A 124 -1.51 5.41 -2.81
C THR A 124 -1.95 6.87 -2.83
N HIS A 125 -2.86 7.24 -3.73
CA HIS A 125 -3.38 8.61 -3.80
C HIS A 125 -4.19 8.97 -2.56
N MET A 126 -5.02 8.09 -2.03
CA MET A 126 -5.75 8.35 -0.78
C MET A 126 -4.78 8.60 0.38
N MET A 127 -3.75 7.75 0.53
CA MET A 127 -2.73 7.92 1.58
C MET A 127 -1.91 9.19 1.43
N ALA A 128 -1.41 9.46 0.22
CA ALA A 128 -0.64 10.67 -0.05
C ALA A 128 -1.49 11.93 0.14
N GLY A 129 -2.75 11.92 -0.30
CA GLY A 129 -3.70 13.00 -0.15
C GLY A 129 -3.95 13.34 1.32
N TYR A 130 -4.25 12.34 2.15
CA TYR A 130 -4.44 12.55 3.58
C TYR A 130 -3.17 13.08 4.25
N MET A 131 -2.00 12.55 3.90
CA MET A 131 -0.73 13.07 4.44
C MET A 131 -0.51 14.54 4.07
N VAL A 132 -0.77 14.94 2.83
CA VAL A 132 -0.65 16.35 2.41
C VAL A 132 -1.64 17.25 3.17
N GLN A 133 -2.86 16.74 3.45
CA GLN A 133 -3.90 17.49 4.15
C GLN A 133 -3.67 17.62 5.65
N HIS A 134 -3.01 16.65 6.28
CA HIS A 134 -2.99 16.54 7.74
C HIS A 134 -1.58 16.55 8.37
N ALA A 135 -0.54 16.24 7.61
CA ALA A 135 0.85 16.27 8.11
C ALA A 135 1.45 17.68 8.03
N HIS A 136 0.93 18.60 8.85
CA HIS A 136 1.48 19.95 9.02
C HIS A 136 2.49 20.01 10.18
N PRO A 137 3.80 20.13 9.91
CA PRO A 137 4.83 20.10 10.95
C PRO A 137 4.69 21.22 11.99
N GLN A 138 4.14 22.37 11.57
CA GLN A 138 3.96 23.55 12.41
C GLN A 138 2.81 23.38 13.42
N VAL A 139 1.81 22.54 13.12
CA VAL A 139 0.66 22.29 14.01
C VAL A 139 1.04 21.34 15.14
N HIS A 140 2.00 20.43 14.93
CA HIS A 140 2.55 19.57 15.98
C HIS A 140 3.22 20.37 17.11
N GLU A 141 3.84 21.51 16.81
CA GLU A 141 4.49 22.37 17.83
C GLU A 141 3.48 23.15 18.67
N GLU A 142 2.27 23.38 18.16
CA GLU A 142 1.21 24.16 18.82
C GLU A 142 0.20 23.28 19.58
N ASP A 143 -0.16 22.11 19.04
CA ASP A 143 -1.09 21.15 19.67
C ASP A 143 -0.77 19.69 19.26
N SER A 144 0.15 19.08 20.01
CA SER A 144 0.62 17.70 19.80
C SER A 144 -0.49 16.65 19.89
N ASP A 145 -1.48 16.83 20.77
CA ASP A 145 -2.55 15.86 20.98
C ASP A 145 -3.55 15.86 19.82
N ALA A 146 -3.94 17.05 19.33
CA ALA A 146 -4.80 17.17 18.15
C ALA A 146 -4.13 16.60 16.89
N TYR A 147 -2.83 16.85 16.72
CA TYR A 147 -2.05 16.30 15.61
C TYR A 147 -1.93 14.78 15.70
N ARG A 148 -1.67 14.22 16.89
CA ARG A 148 -1.63 12.77 17.14
C ARG A 148 -2.96 12.13 16.78
N GLN A 149 -4.08 12.74 17.16
CA GLN A 149 -5.42 12.23 16.89
C GLN A 149 -5.75 12.25 15.40
N ALA A 150 -5.46 13.35 14.69
CA ALA A 150 -5.63 13.43 13.24
C ALA A 150 -4.80 12.38 12.49
N MET A 151 -3.59 12.09 12.97
CA MET A 151 -2.73 11.06 12.40
C MET A 151 -3.23 9.63 12.70
N VAL A 152 -3.83 9.38 13.87
CA VAL A 152 -4.48 8.07 14.21
C VAL A 152 -5.69 7.84 13.31
N GLU A 153 -6.41 8.91 13.00
CA GLU A 153 -7.60 8.85 12.17
C GLU A 153 -7.31 8.51 10.70
N LEU A 154 -6.08 8.67 10.22
CA LEU A 154 -5.69 8.34 8.84
C LEU A 154 -6.20 6.94 8.44
N PHE A 155 -5.79 5.91 9.17
CA PHE A 155 -6.13 4.52 8.86
C PHE A 155 -7.59 4.17 9.21
N HIS A 156 -8.31 5.07 9.88
CA HIS A 156 -9.74 4.95 10.17
C HIS A 156 -10.64 5.70 9.20
N LYS A 157 -10.12 6.73 8.51
CA LYS A 157 -10.91 7.63 7.66
C LYS A 157 -10.46 7.64 6.20
N LEU A 158 -9.34 6.99 5.88
CA LEU A 158 -8.82 6.89 4.52
C LEU A 158 -9.88 6.43 3.51
N HIS A 159 -10.77 5.55 3.96
CA HIS A 159 -11.81 4.94 3.15
C HIS A 159 -13.06 5.82 2.94
N VAL A 160 -13.18 6.94 3.67
CA VAL A 160 -14.38 7.82 3.71
C VAL A 160 -14.24 9.05 2.82
N GLN A 161 -13.05 9.34 2.27
CA GLN A 161 -12.85 10.49 1.40
C GLN A 161 -13.39 10.22 -0.03
N GLU A 162 -14.55 10.83 -0.34
CA GLU A 162 -15.09 11.04 -1.69
C GLU A 162 -14.59 12.36 -2.29
#